data_AF-A0A6I6WJ15-F1
#
_entry.id   AF-A0A6I6WJ15-F1
#
_cell.length_a   1.000
_cell.length_b   1.000
_cell.length_c   1.000
_cell.angle_alpha   90.00
_cell.angle_beta   90.00
_cell.angle_gamma   90.00
#
_symmetry.space_group_name_H-M   'P 1'
#
loop_
_entity.id
_entity.type
_entity.pdbx_description
1 polymer ?
#
loop_
_entity_poly.entity_id
_entity_poly.type
_entity_poly.pdbx_seq_one_letter_code
_entity_poly.pdbx_strand_id
1 'polypeptide(L)'
;MVAPRTGEDWRADAQAVMNLRTSDPRGWLEVNDAPETDAWCDRTHPFIPPFLSEFDTSVFPVPKNAAIQLMSLLHADWFAAWAEPDFDERKEDLMERAEVVLGRFGENAVFYTNATAARDDPEADMFHREQIHECFTDYPLDCGVIAVSPDEVGVFWGFFIGD
;
A
#
# COMPACT_ATOMS: atom_id res chain seq x y z
N MET A 1 -2.06 5.65 6.02
CA MET A 1 -1.47 6.82 6.75
C MET A 1 -0.73 7.72 5.79
N VAL A 2 -0.48 8.98 6.17
CA VAL A 2 0.26 9.96 5.35
C VAL A 2 1.30 10.74 6.17
N ALA A 3 2.32 11.27 5.49
CA ALA A 3 3.31 12.20 6.06
C ALA A 3 3.55 13.38 5.12
N PRO A 4 3.86 14.58 5.65
CA PRO A 4 4.33 15.68 4.81
C PRO A 4 5.67 15.31 4.15
N ARG A 5 5.94 15.86 2.95
CA ARG A 5 7.28 15.81 2.36
C ARG A 5 8.23 16.68 3.17
N THR A 6 9.32 16.09 3.66
CA THR A 6 10.33 16.82 4.45
C THR A 6 11.65 17.04 3.70
N GLY A 7 11.82 16.40 2.55
CA GLY A 7 13.00 16.53 1.68
C GLY A 7 12.82 15.88 0.31
N GLU A 8 13.90 15.77 -0.46
CA GLU A 8 13.87 15.21 -1.83
C GLU A 8 13.63 13.70 -1.85
N ASP A 9 14.11 12.98 -0.84
CA ASP A 9 13.98 11.53 -0.74
C ASP A 9 12.67 11.09 -0.08
N TRP A 10 11.71 10.68 -0.90
CA TRP A 10 10.39 10.25 -0.44
C TRP A 10 10.43 9.01 0.44
N ARG A 11 11.49 8.18 0.34
CA ARG A 11 11.65 6.95 1.12
C ARG A 11 11.77 7.25 2.61
N ALA A 12 12.38 8.39 2.97
CA ALA A 12 12.46 8.84 4.36
C ALA A 12 11.07 9.19 4.91
N ASP A 13 10.24 9.86 4.11
CA ASP A 13 8.88 10.21 4.49
C ASP A 13 7.99 8.94 4.58
N ALA A 14 8.12 8.00 3.63
CA ALA A 14 7.44 6.70 3.67
C ALA A 14 7.86 5.85 4.90
N GLN A 15 9.16 5.81 5.19
CA GLN A 15 9.70 5.16 6.38
C GLN A 15 9.15 5.78 7.66
N ALA A 16 9.00 7.11 7.72
CA ALA A 16 8.40 7.77 8.87
C ALA A 16 6.93 7.38 9.06
N VAL A 17 6.17 7.21 7.95
CA VAL A 17 4.80 6.68 7.98
C VAL A 17 4.78 5.25 8.51
N MET A 18 5.57 4.33 7.94
CA MET A 18 5.60 2.93 8.36
C MET A 18 6.07 2.75 9.82
N ASN A 19 6.92 3.64 10.32
CA ASN A 19 7.36 3.65 11.72
C ASN A 19 6.42 4.41 12.68
N LEU A 20 5.28 4.93 12.21
CA LEU A 20 4.34 5.74 12.99
C LEU A 20 4.98 6.98 13.65
N ARG A 21 5.97 7.58 13.00
CA ARG A 21 6.73 8.75 13.49
C ARG A 21 6.30 10.07 12.85
N THR A 22 5.10 10.08 12.29
CA THR A 22 4.54 11.22 11.59
C THR A 22 3.18 11.56 12.17
N SER A 23 2.66 12.71 11.79
CA SER A 23 1.26 13.07 11.99
C SER A 23 0.71 13.51 10.65
N ASP A 24 -0.50 13.08 10.32
CA ASP A 24 -1.14 13.48 9.09
C ASP A 24 -1.18 15.02 8.95
N PRO A 25 -0.57 15.61 7.91
CA PRO A 25 -0.50 17.07 7.74
C PRO A 25 -1.87 17.71 7.49
N ARG A 26 -2.86 16.91 7.08
CA ARG A 26 -4.25 17.30 6.79
C ARG A 26 -5.24 16.78 7.84
N GLY A 27 -4.75 16.03 8.84
CA GLY A 27 -5.53 15.52 9.96
C GLY A 27 -6.58 14.47 9.58
N TRP A 28 -6.29 13.55 8.65
CA TRP A 28 -7.22 12.45 8.39
C TRP A 28 -7.35 11.56 9.62
N LEU A 29 -8.43 10.78 9.61
CA LEU A 29 -8.57 9.65 10.50
C LEU A 29 -7.45 8.64 10.20
N GLU A 30 -6.46 8.59 11.07
CA GLU A 30 -5.46 7.53 11.08
C GLU A 30 -6.14 6.25 11.60
N VAL A 31 -6.48 5.35 10.68
CA VAL A 31 -6.89 3.99 11.02
C VAL A 31 -5.65 3.11 10.97
N ASN A 32 -5.00 2.97 12.13
CA ASN A 32 -3.89 2.06 12.34
C ASN A 32 -4.41 0.85 13.11
N ASP A 33 -5.09 -0.03 12.37
CA ASP A 33 -5.66 -1.24 12.92
C ASP A 33 -5.14 -2.44 12.13
N ALA A 34 -4.12 -3.09 12.67
CA ALA A 34 -3.64 -4.36 12.15
C ALA A 34 -4.21 -5.53 12.98
N PRO A 35 -4.42 -6.71 12.37
CA PRO A 35 -4.97 -7.85 13.09
C PRO A 35 -4.10 -8.27 14.29
N GLU A 36 -4.70 -8.77 15.37
CA GLU A 36 -3.93 -9.40 16.45
C GLU A 36 -3.35 -10.74 15.98
N THR A 37 -2.07 -10.97 16.26
CA THR A 37 -1.33 -12.17 15.85
C THR A 37 -0.23 -12.51 16.87
N ASP A 38 0.22 -13.76 16.89
CA ASP A 38 1.41 -14.21 17.63
C ASP A 38 2.73 -13.77 16.94
N ALA A 39 2.64 -13.03 15.84
CA ALA A 39 3.79 -12.49 15.12
C ALA A 39 4.54 -11.42 15.92
N TRP A 40 5.78 -11.13 15.52
CA TRP A 40 6.63 -10.11 16.14
C TRP A 40 6.06 -8.68 15.98
N CYS A 41 5.32 -8.43 14.91
CA CYS A 41 4.59 -7.17 14.72
C CYS A 41 3.35 -7.13 15.61
N ASP A 42 3.29 -6.20 16.57
CA ASP A 42 2.08 -5.95 17.34
C ASP A 42 1.11 -5.02 16.57
N ARG A 43 -0.17 -5.01 16.97
CA ARG A 43 -1.22 -4.17 16.37
C ARG A 43 -0.89 -2.68 16.32
N THR A 44 -0.01 -2.22 17.21
CA THR A 44 0.42 -0.82 17.29
C THR A 44 1.67 -0.54 16.48
N HIS A 45 2.39 -1.54 15.95
CA HIS A 45 3.55 -1.39 15.09
C HIS A 45 3.54 -2.50 14.01
N PRO A 46 2.68 -2.37 12.99
CA PRO A 46 2.41 -3.47 12.06
C PRO A 46 3.50 -3.68 11.00
N PHE A 47 4.51 -2.81 10.96
CA PHE A 47 5.65 -2.90 10.04
C PHE A 47 6.91 -3.27 10.80
N ILE A 48 7.74 -4.10 10.18
CA ILE A 48 9.15 -4.23 10.55
C ILE A 48 9.82 -2.92 10.15
N PRO A 49 10.48 -2.19 11.08
CA PRO A 49 11.10 -0.90 10.77
C PRO A 49 12.01 -0.97 9.55
N PRO A 50 11.63 -0.42 8.39
CA PRO A 50 12.38 -0.67 7.17
C PRO A 50 13.62 0.20 7.12
N PHE A 51 14.71 -0.29 6.56
CA PHE A 51 15.85 0.50 6.10
C PHE A 51 15.50 1.22 4.78
N LEU A 52 16.08 2.40 4.54
CA LEU A 52 15.82 3.15 3.31
C LEU A 52 16.19 2.36 2.04
N SER A 53 17.23 1.53 2.11
CA SER A 53 17.65 0.69 0.99
C SER A 53 16.66 -0.42 0.63
N GLU A 54 15.78 -0.82 1.54
CA GLU A 54 14.77 -1.85 1.25
C GLU A 54 13.72 -1.33 0.27
N PHE A 55 13.42 -0.02 0.28
CA PHE A 55 12.53 0.56 -0.72
C PHE A 55 13.09 0.45 -2.15
N ASP A 56 14.41 0.35 -2.32
CA ASP A 56 15.03 0.22 -3.66
C ASP A 56 14.89 -1.21 -4.23
N THR A 57 14.69 -2.20 -3.36
CA THR A 57 14.62 -3.62 -3.74
C THR A 57 13.23 -4.21 -3.60
N SER A 58 12.39 -3.60 -2.77
CA SER A 58 11.15 -4.19 -2.27
C SER A 58 9.90 -3.39 -2.62
N VAL A 59 10.03 -2.22 -3.26
CA VAL A 59 8.89 -1.58 -3.93
C VAL A 59 9.21 -1.20 -5.37
N PHE A 60 8.19 -1.29 -6.21
CA PHE A 60 8.31 -1.16 -7.66
C PHE A 60 7.35 -0.07 -8.15
N PRO A 61 7.77 0.77 -9.11
CA PRO A 61 6.92 1.82 -9.64
C PRO A 61 5.74 1.23 -10.42
N VAL A 62 4.58 1.86 -10.31
CA VAL A 62 3.36 1.47 -11.02
C VAL A 62 2.62 2.68 -11.58
N PRO A 63 1.90 2.54 -12.71
CA PRO A 63 0.98 3.57 -13.18
C PRO A 63 -0.16 3.74 -12.17
N LYS A 64 -0.79 4.92 -12.19
CA LYS A 64 -1.95 5.25 -11.33
C LYS A 64 -3.05 4.18 -11.43
N ASN A 65 -3.30 3.65 -12.63
CA ASN A 65 -4.33 2.62 -12.83
C ASN A 65 -4.02 1.33 -12.05
N ALA A 66 -2.78 0.83 -12.08
CA ALA A 66 -2.40 -0.35 -11.30
C ALA A 66 -2.45 -0.07 -9.78
N ALA A 67 -2.09 1.14 -9.34
CA ALA A 67 -2.27 1.56 -7.96
C ALA A 67 -3.76 1.56 -7.54
N ILE A 68 -4.68 2.01 -8.40
CA ILE A 68 -6.14 1.94 -8.17
C ILE A 68 -6.61 0.49 -8.02
N GLN A 69 -6.14 -0.42 -8.90
CA GLN A 69 -6.47 -1.83 -8.81
C GLN A 69 -6.00 -2.44 -7.48
N LEU A 70 -4.76 -2.17 -7.06
CA LEU A 70 -4.24 -2.65 -5.78
C LEU A 70 -5.01 -2.08 -4.59
N MET A 71 -5.32 -0.78 -4.60
CA MET A 71 -6.15 -0.14 -3.56
C MET A 71 -7.53 -0.80 -3.45
N SER A 72 -8.13 -1.20 -4.58
CA SER A 72 -9.41 -1.91 -4.59
C SER A 72 -9.34 -3.32 -4.01
N LEU A 73 -8.14 -3.90 -3.90
CA LEU A 73 -7.90 -5.26 -3.38
C LEU A 73 -7.43 -5.29 -1.92
N LEU A 74 -7.08 -4.16 -1.30
CA LEU A 74 -6.55 -4.16 0.08
C LEU A 74 -7.50 -4.72 1.13
N HIS A 75 -8.80 -4.77 0.83
CA HIS A 75 -9.83 -5.33 1.69
C HIS A 75 -10.15 -6.80 1.40
N ALA A 76 -9.72 -7.30 0.24
CA ALA A 76 -10.03 -8.64 -0.23
C ALA A 76 -9.14 -9.67 0.46
N ASP A 77 -9.69 -10.85 0.70
CA ASP A 77 -8.87 -11.99 1.13
C ASP A 77 -7.74 -12.24 0.11
N TRP A 78 -6.54 -12.54 0.62
CA TRP A 78 -5.33 -12.69 -0.20
C TRP A 78 -5.03 -11.49 -1.12
N PHE A 79 -5.69 -10.34 -0.97
CA PHE A 79 -5.55 -9.22 -1.90
C PHE A 79 -5.83 -9.60 -3.36
N ALA A 80 -6.80 -10.49 -3.59
CA ALA A 80 -7.14 -10.98 -4.92
C ALA A 80 -8.63 -10.91 -5.25
N ALA A 81 -8.90 -10.54 -6.50
CA ALA A 81 -10.25 -10.51 -7.06
C ALA A 81 -10.96 -11.86 -6.98
N TRP A 82 -10.25 -12.97 -7.23
CA TRP A 82 -10.84 -14.31 -7.20
C TRP A 82 -11.28 -14.75 -5.81
N ALA A 83 -10.75 -14.14 -4.74
CA ALA A 83 -11.11 -14.46 -3.37
C ALA A 83 -12.44 -13.81 -2.96
N GLU A 84 -12.94 -12.84 -3.72
CA GLU A 84 -14.16 -12.09 -3.45
C GLU A 84 -15.30 -12.57 -4.38
N PRO A 85 -16.34 -13.26 -3.86
CA PRO A 85 -17.39 -13.87 -4.68
C PRO A 85 -18.19 -12.92 -5.56
N ASP A 86 -18.29 -11.64 -5.18
CA ASP A 86 -19.03 -10.57 -5.86
C ASP A 86 -18.11 -9.47 -6.41
N PHE A 87 -16.82 -9.79 -6.61
CA PHE A 87 -15.82 -8.82 -7.06
C PHE A 87 -16.24 -8.11 -8.35
N ASP A 88 -16.67 -8.87 -9.36
CA ASP A 88 -17.04 -8.31 -10.67
C ASP A 88 -18.22 -7.33 -10.58
N GLU A 89 -19.14 -7.53 -9.62
CA GLU A 89 -20.28 -6.63 -9.39
C GLU A 89 -19.85 -5.34 -8.66
N ARG A 90 -18.85 -5.43 -7.77
CA ARG A 90 -18.34 -4.30 -6.98
C ARG A 90 -17.13 -3.59 -7.60
N LYS A 91 -16.50 -4.17 -8.61
CA LYS A 91 -15.22 -3.74 -9.16
C LYS A 91 -15.18 -2.26 -9.51
N GLU A 92 -16.17 -1.78 -10.26
CA GLU A 92 -16.21 -0.38 -10.71
C GLU A 92 -16.35 0.60 -9.52
N ASP A 93 -17.23 0.30 -8.56
CA ASP A 93 -17.41 1.13 -7.35
C ASP A 93 -16.15 1.13 -6.46
N LEU A 94 -15.49 -0.02 -6.30
CA LEU A 94 -14.23 -0.12 -5.56
C LEU A 94 -13.11 0.67 -6.23
N MET A 95 -12.99 0.58 -7.56
CA MET A 95 -12.01 1.36 -8.33
C MET A 95 -12.30 2.86 -8.27
N GLU A 96 -13.56 3.29 -8.33
CA GLU A 96 -13.95 4.70 -8.18
C GLU A 96 -13.56 5.24 -6.80
N ARG A 97 -13.84 4.48 -5.73
CA ARG A 97 -13.42 4.86 -4.36
C ARG A 97 -11.91 4.95 -4.23
N ALA A 98 -11.17 3.98 -4.77
CA ALA A 98 -9.72 3.99 -4.80
C ALA A 98 -9.17 5.20 -5.57
N GLU A 99 -9.79 5.55 -6.71
CA GLU A 99 -9.42 6.74 -7.47
C GLU A 99 -9.67 8.04 -6.68
N VAL A 100 -10.77 8.14 -5.94
CA VAL A 100 -11.03 9.31 -5.07
C VAL A 100 -9.94 9.45 -4.00
N VAL A 101 -9.49 8.36 -3.41
CA VAL A 101 -8.42 8.38 -2.40
C VAL A 101 -7.09 8.80 -3.04
N LEU A 102 -6.67 8.13 -4.13
CA LEU A 102 -5.38 8.40 -4.76
C LEU A 102 -5.35 9.72 -5.53
N GLY A 103 -6.49 10.21 -6.03
CA GLY A 103 -6.61 11.49 -6.73
C GLY A 103 -6.24 12.70 -5.87
N ARG A 104 -6.28 12.56 -4.54
CA ARG A 104 -5.89 13.63 -3.60
C ARG A 104 -4.40 13.98 -3.60
N PHE A 105 -3.56 13.06 -4.08
CA PHE A 105 -2.12 13.28 -4.26
C PHE A 105 -1.81 14.12 -5.51
N GLY A 106 -2.83 14.43 -6.32
CA GLY A 106 -2.74 15.27 -7.51
C GLY A 106 -2.24 14.52 -8.75
N GLU A 107 -2.26 15.23 -9.88
CA GLU A 107 -1.93 14.65 -11.20
C GLU A 107 -0.45 14.26 -11.34
N ASN A 108 0.42 14.90 -10.56
CA ASN A 108 1.87 14.66 -10.59
C ASN A 108 2.31 13.58 -9.58
N ALA A 109 1.36 12.88 -8.95
CA ALA A 109 1.68 11.81 -8.02
C ALA A 109 2.31 10.62 -8.74
N VAL A 110 3.31 10.02 -8.11
CA VAL A 110 3.91 8.75 -8.54
C VAL A 110 3.55 7.67 -7.52
N PHE A 111 3.44 6.43 -7.99
CA PHE A 111 2.93 5.32 -7.19
C PHE A 111 3.90 4.15 -7.18
N TYR A 112 3.97 3.45 -6.05
CA TYR A 112 4.79 2.26 -5.86
C TYR A 112 3.99 1.17 -5.14
N THR A 113 4.42 -0.07 -5.30
CA THR A 113 3.84 -1.23 -4.61
C THR A 113 4.91 -2.26 -4.26
N ASN A 114 4.67 -3.08 -3.23
CA ASN A 114 5.49 -4.26 -2.95
C ASN A 114 5.08 -5.52 -3.75
N ALA A 115 4.08 -5.43 -4.62
CA ALA A 115 3.68 -6.50 -5.52
C ALA A 115 4.78 -6.80 -6.54
N THR A 116 5.36 -8.01 -6.51
CA THR A 116 6.48 -8.36 -7.40
C THR A 116 6.09 -8.42 -8.88
N ALA A 117 4.80 -8.54 -9.21
CA ALA A 117 4.33 -8.41 -10.60
C ALA A 117 4.81 -7.09 -11.24
N ALA A 118 4.83 -5.99 -10.48
CA ALA A 118 5.31 -4.68 -10.93
C ALA A 118 6.84 -4.61 -11.12
N ARG A 119 7.60 -5.55 -10.54
CA ARG A 119 9.05 -5.64 -10.72
C ARG A 119 9.40 -5.99 -12.16
N ASP A 120 8.68 -6.96 -12.71
CA ASP A 120 8.93 -7.49 -14.05
C ASP A 120 8.12 -6.74 -15.12
N ASP A 121 6.89 -6.33 -14.79
CA ASP A 121 6.01 -5.56 -15.65
C ASP A 121 5.24 -4.49 -14.86
N PRO A 122 5.66 -3.21 -14.91
CA PRO A 122 4.95 -2.12 -14.26
C PRO A 122 3.49 -1.96 -14.70
N GLU A 123 3.13 -2.42 -15.90
CA GLU A 123 1.78 -2.34 -16.47
C GLU A 123 0.97 -3.63 -16.26
N ALA A 124 1.47 -4.55 -15.42
CA ALA A 124 0.79 -5.80 -15.10
C ALA A 124 -0.64 -5.54 -14.59
N ASP A 125 -1.57 -6.38 -15.03
CA ASP A 125 -2.94 -6.37 -14.51
C ASP A 125 -2.95 -6.93 -13.08
N MET A 126 -3.15 -6.04 -12.11
CA MET A 126 -3.05 -6.36 -10.69
C MET A 126 -4.20 -7.24 -10.20
N PHE A 127 -5.27 -7.41 -11.00
CA PHE A 127 -6.35 -8.36 -10.70
C PHE A 127 -6.02 -9.82 -11.02
N HIS A 128 -5.08 -10.07 -11.94
CA HIS A 128 -4.82 -11.40 -12.50
C HIS A 128 -3.39 -11.93 -12.23
N ARG A 129 -2.64 -11.26 -11.35
CA ARG A 129 -1.25 -11.61 -11.04
C ARG A 129 -1.12 -12.83 -10.12
N GLU A 130 -0.01 -13.56 -10.24
CA GLU A 130 0.44 -14.49 -9.21
C GLU A 130 0.92 -13.67 -7.99
N GLN A 131 0.47 -14.04 -6.79
CA GLN A 131 0.70 -13.26 -5.59
C GLN A 131 2.06 -13.58 -4.99
N ILE A 132 3.04 -12.73 -5.28
CA ILE A 132 4.26 -12.62 -4.48
C ILE A 132 4.42 -11.16 -4.11
N HIS A 133 4.74 -10.92 -2.84
CA HIS A 133 4.93 -9.61 -2.26
C HIS A 133 6.25 -9.60 -1.52
N GLU A 134 6.98 -8.48 -1.63
CA GLU A 134 8.12 -8.24 -0.75
C GLU A 134 7.56 -7.73 0.59
N CYS A 135 7.68 -8.55 1.63
CA CYS A 135 7.03 -8.24 2.91
C CYS A 135 7.77 -7.11 3.65
N PHE A 136 7.01 -6.14 4.14
CA PHE A 136 7.48 -5.12 5.09
C PHE A 136 7.04 -5.44 6.52
N THR A 137 6.51 -6.63 6.73
CA THR A 137 5.76 -7.02 7.93
C THR A 137 6.04 -8.49 8.26
N ASP A 138 5.75 -8.91 9.50
CA ASP A 138 5.81 -10.33 9.91
C ASP A 138 4.51 -11.11 9.60
N TYR A 139 3.56 -10.49 8.88
CA TYR A 139 2.36 -11.19 8.44
C TYR A 139 2.71 -12.18 7.33
N PRO A 140 2.00 -13.32 7.23
CA PRO A 140 2.19 -14.29 6.14
C PRO A 140 2.17 -13.67 4.75
N LEU A 141 1.34 -12.65 4.56
CA LEU A 141 1.24 -11.89 3.33
C LEU A 141 0.82 -10.45 3.65
N ASP A 142 1.39 -9.51 2.93
CA ASP A 142 0.99 -8.11 2.95
C ASP A 142 0.92 -7.54 1.54
N CYS A 143 0.17 -6.46 1.38
CA CYS A 143 0.06 -5.76 0.10
C CYS A 143 -0.10 -4.28 0.36
N GLY A 144 0.57 -3.46 -0.42
CA GLY A 144 0.32 -2.04 -0.33
C GLY A 144 0.70 -1.18 -1.50
N VAL A 145 0.31 0.07 -1.34
CA VAL A 145 0.49 1.16 -2.29
C VAL A 145 1.12 2.34 -1.55
N ILE A 146 2.18 2.88 -2.13
CA ILE A 146 2.78 4.14 -1.70
C ILE A 146 2.45 5.19 -2.77
N ALA A 147 1.77 6.26 -2.36
CA ALA A 147 1.49 7.42 -3.21
C ALA A 147 2.43 8.56 -2.82
N VAL A 148 3.17 9.12 -3.77
CA VAL A 148 4.14 10.17 -3.52
C VAL A 148 3.78 11.40 -4.35
N SER A 149 3.52 12.50 -3.67
CA SER A 149 3.31 13.82 -4.28
C SER A 149 4.44 14.79 -3.88
N PRO A 150 4.46 16.01 -4.43
CA PRO A 150 5.36 17.07 -3.97
C PRO A 150 5.15 17.48 -2.50
N ASP A 151 3.93 17.29 -1.96
CA ASP A 151 3.54 17.82 -0.65
C ASP A 151 3.44 16.74 0.44
N GLU A 152 3.08 15.51 0.08
CA GLU A 152 2.90 14.40 1.01
C GLU A 152 3.21 13.01 0.40
N VAL A 153 3.50 12.05 1.28
CA VAL A 153 3.55 10.61 0.99
C VAL A 153 2.40 9.90 1.71
N GLY A 154 1.69 9.03 1.02
CA GLY A 154 0.71 8.12 1.60
C GLY A 154 1.17 6.67 1.52
N VAL A 155 0.97 5.93 2.60
CA VAL A 155 1.18 4.48 2.67
C VAL A 155 -0.16 3.83 3.01
N PHE A 156 -0.64 2.98 2.11
CA PHE A 156 -1.87 2.20 2.22
C PHE A 156 -1.50 0.73 2.20
N TRP A 157 -1.88 -0.02 3.24
CA TRP A 157 -1.39 -1.37 3.45
C TRP A 157 -2.51 -2.27 3.97
N GLY A 158 -2.56 -3.50 3.47
CA GLY A 158 -3.39 -4.58 3.95
C GLY A 158 -2.53 -5.72 4.49
N PHE A 159 -3.08 -6.47 5.43
CA PHE A 159 -2.41 -7.60 6.10
C PHE A 159 -3.30 -8.83 6.04
N PHE A 160 -2.73 -9.97 5.69
CA PHE A 160 -3.44 -11.24 5.72
C PHE A 160 -2.94 -12.08 6.89
N ILE A 161 -3.85 -12.41 7.80
CA ILE A 161 -3.66 -13.45 8.81
C ILE A 161 -4.37 -14.70 8.28
N GLY A 162 -3.61 -15.75 7.93
CA GLY A 162 -4.25 -17.02 7.59
C GLY A 162 -5.06 -17.56 8.77
N ASP A 163 -6.12 -18.31 8.48
CA ASP A 163 -6.84 -19.11 9.49
C ASP A 163 -5.96 -20.21 10.12
#